data_AF-A0A841TBE9-F1
#
_entry.id   AF-A0A841TBE9-F1
#
_cell.length_a   1.000
_cell.length_b   1.000
_cell.length_c   1.000
_cell.angle_alpha   90.00
_cell.angle_beta   90.00
_cell.angle_gamma   90.00
#
_symmetry.space_group_name_H-M   'P 1'
#
loop_
_entity.id
_entity.type
_entity.pdbx_description
1 polymer ?
#
loop_
_entity_poly.entity_id
_entity_poly.type
_entity_poly.pdbx_seq_one_letter_code
_entity_poly.pdbx_strand_id
1 'polypeptide(L)'
;MIPKVRSVESLILANKSSEQFAVRFRKIIFHKDAQFLILQREEEQQVMKIKSCNGTVKLIEPIKEELDAIIDYFHEGYAQTSPDLKLTEEYWVVGISFNKVENKGDYSTEFMISGEKPIDILPYIVQTGAEHVFFPE
;
A
#
# COMPACT_ATOMS: atom_id res chain seq x y z
N MET A 1 7.20 -15.05 19.45
CA MET A 1 6.54 -13.74 19.68
C MET A 1 6.49 -13.05 18.33
N ILE A 2 5.30 -12.85 17.75
CA ILE A 2 5.19 -12.12 16.46
C ILE A 2 5.42 -10.64 16.79
N PRO A 3 6.37 -9.95 16.14
CA PRO A 3 6.60 -8.53 16.41
C PRO A 3 5.30 -7.76 16.12
N LYS A 4 4.85 -6.96 17.10
CA LYS A 4 3.72 -6.05 16.89
C LYS A 4 4.23 -4.92 15.99
N VAL A 5 3.84 -4.96 14.72
CA VAL A 5 4.08 -3.87 13.78
C VAL A 5 3.17 -2.72 14.19
N ARG A 6 3.75 -1.53 14.38
CA ARG A 6 3.00 -0.34 14.79
C ARG A 6 2.59 0.52 13.62
N SER A 7 3.52 0.70 12.67
CA SER A 7 3.26 1.52 11.49
C SER A 7 4.13 1.07 10.34
N VAL A 8 3.53 0.68 9.23
CA VAL A 8 4.18 0.53 7.93
C VAL A 8 4.43 1.94 7.38
N GLU A 9 5.67 2.23 6.99
CA GLU A 9 6.08 3.53 6.45
C GLU A 9 6.19 3.49 4.93
N SER A 10 6.77 2.43 4.39
CA SER A 10 6.98 2.26 2.96
C SER A 10 6.80 0.81 2.53
N LEU A 11 6.42 0.65 1.27
CA LEU A 11 6.35 -0.63 0.57
C LEU A 11 7.51 -0.71 -0.41
N ILE A 12 8.06 -1.91 -0.57
CA ILE A 12 8.99 -2.20 -1.66
C ILE A 12 8.20 -2.90 -2.75
N LEU A 13 8.16 -2.28 -3.91
CA LEU A 13 7.47 -2.77 -5.08
C LEU A 13 8.47 -3.36 -6.06
N ALA A 14 8.11 -4.50 -6.65
CA ALA A 14 8.78 -5.05 -7.81
C ALA A 14 7.86 -4.92 -9.03
N ASN A 15 8.38 -4.46 -10.17
CA ASN A 15 7.65 -4.42 -11.44
C ASN A 15 7.82 -5.73 -12.23
N LYS A 16 7.22 -5.82 -13.42
CA LYS A 16 7.32 -7.00 -14.31
C LYS A 16 8.76 -7.31 -14.76
N SER A 17 9.62 -6.31 -14.79
CA SER A 17 11.05 -6.45 -15.11
C SER A 17 11.90 -6.83 -13.89
N SER A 18 11.28 -7.10 -12.73
CA SER A 18 11.95 -7.38 -11.45
C SER A 18 12.77 -6.21 -10.89
N GLU A 19 12.56 -5.00 -11.41
CA GLU A 19 13.13 -3.80 -10.81
C GLU A 19 12.41 -3.48 -9.52
N GLN A 20 13.17 -3.19 -8.47
CA GLN A 20 12.65 -2.91 -7.14
C GLN A 20 12.81 -1.45 -6.77
N PHE A 21 11.76 -0.86 -6.20
CA PHE A 21 11.80 0.51 -5.70
C PHE A 21 10.92 0.67 -4.46
N ALA A 22 11.25 1.62 -3.61
CA ALA A 22 10.49 1.93 -2.41
C ALA A 22 9.50 3.06 -2.67
N VAL A 23 8.28 2.91 -2.15
CA VAL A 23 7.23 3.94 -2.18
C VAL A 23 6.67 4.13 -0.78
N ARG A 24 6.37 5.37 -0.43
CA ARG A 24 5.81 5.69 0.88
C ARG A 24 4.35 5.26 0.94
N PHE A 25 3.98 4.53 1.98
CA PHE A 25 2.59 4.21 2.27
C PHE A 25 1.93 5.41 2.96
N ARG A 26 0.74 5.82 2.48
CA ARG A 26 -0.01 6.93 3.07
C ARG A 26 -1.29 6.45 3.74
N LYS A 27 -2.09 5.65 3.06
CA LYS A 27 -3.43 5.24 3.53
C LYS A 27 -3.91 3.99 2.81
N ILE A 28 -4.71 3.17 3.49
CA ILE A 28 -5.57 2.16 2.85
C ILE A 28 -7.03 2.62 2.91
N ILE A 29 -7.76 2.41 1.83
CA ILE A 29 -9.20 2.68 1.70
C ILE A 29 -9.89 1.35 1.44
N PHE A 30 -10.88 1.03 2.26
CA PHE A 30 -11.80 -0.08 2.02
C PHE A 30 -13.08 0.49 1.43
N HIS A 31 -13.46 0.06 0.23
CA HIS A 31 -14.69 0.50 -0.42
C HIS A 31 -15.33 -0.67 -1.16
N LYS A 32 -16.55 -1.03 -0.75
CA LYS A 32 -17.25 -2.25 -1.19
C LYS A 32 -16.33 -3.47 -0.98
N ASP A 33 -16.23 -4.35 -1.96
CA ASP A 33 -15.40 -5.56 -1.93
C ASP A 33 -13.94 -5.32 -2.37
N ALA A 34 -13.48 -4.07 -2.40
CA ALA A 34 -12.14 -3.71 -2.87
C ALA A 34 -11.33 -2.95 -1.79
N GLN A 35 -10.01 -3.13 -1.86
CA GLN A 35 -9.06 -2.36 -1.06
C GLN A 35 -8.13 -1.56 -1.97
N PHE A 36 -7.89 -0.31 -1.60
CA PHE A 36 -7.04 0.61 -2.35
C PHE A 36 -5.96 1.17 -1.43
N LEU A 37 -4.76 1.37 -1.96
CA LEU A 37 -3.62 1.99 -1.28
C LEU A 37 -3.34 3.33 -1.92
N ILE A 38 -3.14 4.35 -1.08
CA ILE A 38 -2.52 5.60 -1.48
C ILE A 38 -1.02 5.47 -1.21
N LEU A 39 -0.24 5.55 -2.27
CA LEU A 39 1.21 5.50 -2.27
C LEU A 39 1.76 6.85 -2.71
N GLN A 40 2.96 7.18 -2.27
CA GLN A 40 3.65 8.39 -2.67
C GLN A 40 5.08 8.04 -3.13
N ARG A 41 5.45 8.54 -4.31
CA ARG A 41 6.80 8.49 -4.86
C ARG A 41 7.19 9.93 -5.21
N GLU A 42 8.23 10.43 -4.57
CA GLU A 42 8.63 11.84 -4.72
C GLU A 42 7.46 12.79 -4.41
N GLU A 43 7.09 13.67 -5.34
CA GLU A 43 5.97 14.60 -5.22
C GLU A 43 4.64 14.04 -5.75
N GLU A 44 4.65 12.85 -6.34
CA GLU A 44 3.48 12.23 -6.96
C GLU A 44 2.78 11.23 -6.03
N GLN A 45 1.45 11.30 -6.00
CA GLN A 45 0.60 10.33 -5.30
C GLN A 45 -0.04 9.39 -6.31
N GLN A 46 -0.04 8.10 -6.01
CA GLN A 46 -0.63 7.06 -6.85
C GLN A 46 -1.62 6.23 -6.03
N VAL A 47 -2.75 5.92 -6.64
CA VAL A 47 -3.78 5.05 -6.06
C VAL A 47 -3.67 3.69 -6.71
N MET A 48 -3.49 2.66 -5.89
CA MET A 48 -3.34 1.29 -6.37
C MET A 48 -4.36 0.39 -5.71
N LYS A 49 -5.07 -0.41 -6.50
CA LYS A 49 -5.98 -1.44 -6.01
C LYS A 49 -5.21 -2.70 -5.64
N ILE A 50 -5.54 -3.27 -4.49
CA ILE A 50 -5.05 -4.57 -4.05
C ILE A 50 -5.81 -5.66 -4.78
N LYS A 51 -5.07 -6.59 -5.40
CA LYS A 51 -5.62 -7.80 -6.02
C LYS A 51 -4.91 -9.03 -5.47
N SER A 52 -5.66 -9.91 -4.82
CA SER A 52 -5.16 -11.22 -4.41
C SER A 52 -5.22 -12.20 -5.59
N CYS A 53 -4.07 -12.74 -5.99
CA CYS A 53 -3.94 -13.73 -7.05
C CYS A 53 -3.14 -14.92 -6.53
N ASN A 54 -3.72 -16.12 -6.50
CA ASN A 54 -3.01 -17.37 -6.14
C ASN A 54 -2.22 -17.29 -4.82
N GLY A 55 -2.81 -16.67 -3.78
CA GLY A 55 -2.14 -16.48 -2.48
C GLY A 55 -1.05 -15.41 -2.46
N THR A 56 -0.92 -14.61 -3.52
CA THR A 56 -0.01 -13.46 -3.60
C THR A 56 -0.79 -12.15 -3.69
N VAL A 57 -0.22 -11.09 -3.11
CA VAL A 57 -0.78 -9.73 -3.22
C VAL A 57 -0.11 -9.01 -4.38
N LYS A 58 -0.94 -8.48 -5.28
CA LYS A 58 -0.53 -7.57 -6.35
C LYS A 58 -1.19 -6.21 -6.15
N LEU A 59 -0.51 -5.17 -6.61
CA LEU A 59 -1.05 -3.83 -6.75
C LEU A 59 -1.27 -3.57 -8.24
N ILE A 60 -2.48 -3.19 -8.59
CA ILE A 60 -2.88 -2.86 -9.96
C ILE A 60 -3.54 -1.49 -9.99
N GLU A 61 -3.53 -0.84 -11.14
CA GLU A 61 -4.28 0.40 -11.29
C GLU A 61 -5.79 0.15 -11.11
N PRO A 62 -6.50 1.03 -10.36
CA PRO A 62 -7.95 1.00 -10.30
C PRO A 62 -8.54 1.39 -11.66
N ILE A 63 -9.67 0.80 -12.03
CA ILE A 63 -10.42 1.29 -13.18
C ILE A 63 -11.03 2.66 -12.85
N LYS A 64 -11.36 3.44 -13.89
CA LYS A 64 -11.87 4.80 -13.72
C LYS A 64 -13.08 4.87 -12.78
N GLU A 65 -14.04 3.95 -12.94
CA GLU A 65 -15.25 3.92 -12.13
C GLU A 65 -14.96 3.67 -10.65
N GLU A 66 -13.92 2.88 -10.35
CA GLU A 66 -13.47 2.63 -8.97
C GLU A 66 -12.77 3.86 -8.39
N LEU A 67 -11.93 4.52 -9.19
CA LEU A 67 -11.23 5.73 -8.78
C LEU A 67 -12.20 6.89 -8.53
N ASP A 68 -13.15 7.10 -9.43
CA ASP A 68 -14.20 8.12 -9.31
C ASP A 68 -15.05 7.88 -8.06
N ALA A 69 -15.32 6.62 -7.70
CA ALA A 69 -16.08 6.27 -6.50
C ALA A 69 -15.32 6.51 -5.18
N ILE A 70 -13.99 6.63 -5.23
CA ILE A 70 -13.16 6.88 -4.06
C ILE A 70 -12.51 8.27 -4.04
N ILE A 71 -12.83 9.12 -5.02
CA ILE A 71 -12.16 10.41 -5.20
C ILE A 71 -12.35 11.35 -4.03
N ASP A 72 -13.54 11.33 -3.42
CA ASP A 72 -13.89 12.16 -2.27
C ASP A 72 -13.13 11.76 -0.99
N TYR A 73 -12.48 10.59 -0.96
CA TYR A 73 -11.65 10.16 0.17
C TYR A 73 -10.20 10.65 0.11
N PHE A 74 -9.82 11.31 -0.99
CA PHE A 74 -8.54 12.00 -1.09
C PHE A 74 -8.65 13.37 -0.43
N HIS A 75 -7.71 13.69 0.48
CA HIS A 75 -7.61 15.05 1.00
C HIS A 75 -7.11 16.02 -0.08
N GLU A 76 -7.43 17.31 0.06
CA GLU A 76 -6.94 18.40 -0.79
C GLU A 76 -5.44 18.23 -1.11
N GLY A 77 -5.11 18.03 -2.38
CA GLY A 77 -3.75 17.73 -2.80
C GLY A 77 -3.61 16.57 -3.80
N TYR A 78 -4.70 15.86 -4.13
CA TYR A 78 -4.75 15.02 -5.32
C TYR A 78 -4.77 15.91 -6.57
N ALA A 79 -3.61 16.49 -6.88
CA ALA A 79 -3.37 17.14 -8.16
C ALA A 79 -3.41 16.05 -9.22
N GLN A 80 -4.61 15.78 -9.73
CA GLN A 80 -4.96 15.10 -10.97
C GLN A 80 -3.73 14.50 -11.66
N THR A 81 -3.27 13.34 -11.18
CA THR A 81 -2.19 12.62 -11.84
C THR A 81 -2.74 12.13 -13.17
N SER A 82 -2.17 12.72 -14.22
CA SER A 82 -2.32 12.51 -15.65
C SER A 82 -3.16 11.30 -16.12
N PRO A 83 -4.13 11.52 -17.03
CA PRO A 83 -4.91 10.45 -17.67
C PRO A 83 -4.13 9.69 -18.75
N ASP A 84 -2.80 9.79 -18.80
CA ASP A 84 -1.98 9.16 -19.84
C ASP A 84 -1.67 7.70 -19.44
N LEU A 85 -2.75 6.92 -19.29
CA LEU A 85 -2.79 5.46 -19.11
C LEU A 85 -2.19 4.79 -20.37
N LYS A 86 -0.86 4.69 -20.44
CA LYS A 86 -0.19 3.90 -21.48
C LYS A 86 0.45 2.60 -21.02
N LEU A 87 0.44 2.30 -19.72
CA LEU A 87 0.89 1.00 -19.23
C LEU A 87 -0.01 0.61 -18.06
N THR A 88 -0.69 -0.54 -18.17
CA THR A 88 -1.30 -1.19 -17.01
C THR A 88 -0.19 -1.60 -16.07
N GLU A 89 0.19 -0.69 -15.17
CA GLU A 89 1.25 -0.93 -14.22
C GLU A 89 0.77 -1.93 -13.17
N GLU A 90 1.49 -3.04 -13.05
CA GLU A 90 1.25 -4.06 -12.04
C GLU A 90 2.53 -4.22 -11.21
N TYR A 91 2.36 -4.23 -9.90
CA TYR A 91 3.46 -4.36 -8.96
C TYR A 91 3.21 -5.48 -7.96
N TRP A 92 4.29 -6.15 -7.57
CA TRP A 92 4.29 -7.07 -6.44
C TRP A 92 4.88 -6.36 -5.24
N VAL A 93 4.27 -6.55 -4.06
CA VAL A 93 4.87 -6.05 -2.83
C VAL A 93 5.84 -7.09 -2.32
N VAL A 94 7.14 -6.80 -2.34
CA VAL A 94 8.21 -7.74 -1.96
C VAL A 94 8.86 -7.39 -0.63
N GLY A 95 8.48 -6.25 -0.02
CA GLY A 95 8.99 -5.84 1.27
C GLY A 95 8.24 -4.66 1.88
N ILE A 96 8.53 -4.39 3.15
CA ILE A 96 7.97 -3.29 3.93
C ILE A 96 9.04 -2.68 4.85
N SER A 97 9.00 -1.36 5.02
CA SER A 97 9.64 -0.67 6.15
C SER A 97 8.58 -0.39 7.21
N PHE A 98 8.88 -0.63 8.48
CA PHE A 98 7.92 -0.45 9.56
C PHE A 98 8.57 -0.11 10.90
N ASN A 99 7.81 0.55 11.76
CA ASN A 99 8.20 0.78 13.15
C ASN A 99 7.69 -0.36 14.04
N LYS A 100 8.58 -0.90 14.87
CA LYS A 100 8.32 -1.98 15.83
C LYS A 100 8.45 -1.44 17.24
N VAL A 101 7.62 -1.97 18.15
CA VAL A 101 7.71 -1.66 19.58
C VAL A 101 8.69 -2.61 20.23
N GLU A 102 9.70 -2.07 20.90
CA GLU A 102 10.57 -2.87 21.78
C GLU A 102 10.02 -2.90 23.20
N ASN A 103 10.36 -3.96 23.94
CA ASN A 103 9.83 -4.23 25.30
C ASN A 103 10.15 -3.13 26.34
N LYS A 104 10.82 -2.03 25.97
CA LYS A 104 11.20 -0.91 26.84
C LYS A 104 10.46 0.40 26.57
N GLY A 105 9.46 0.41 25.67
CA GLY A 105 8.71 1.62 25.32
C GLY A 105 9.34 2.45 24.20
N ASP A 106 10.47 1.99 23.66
CA ASP A 106 11.13 2.59 22.50
C ASP A 106 10.58 2.01 21.19
N TYR A 107 10.64 2.82 20.13
CA TYR A 107 10.33 2.40 18.76
C TYR A 107 11.62 2.23 17.98
N SER A 108 11.76 1.09 17.30
CA SER A 108 12.82 0.88 16.33
C SER A 108 12.24 0.79 14.92
N THR A 109 12.93 1.41 13.96
CA THR A 109 12.63 1.25 12.53
C THR A 109 13.26 -0.05 12.07
N GLU A 110 12.44 -0.91 11.49
CA GLU A 110 12.79 -2.24 11.02
C GLU A 110 12.37 -2.39 9.56
N PHE A 111 12.99 -3.35 8.89
CA PHE A 111 12.79 -3.55 7.47
C PHE A 111 12.75 -5.04 7.14
N MET A 112 11.80 -5.41 6.29
CA MET A 112 11.60 -6.79 5.86
C MET A 112 11.51 -6.84 4.34
N ILE A 113 12.43 -7.55 3.71
CA ILE A 113 12.32 -7.99 2.31
C ILE A 113 12.09 -9.49 2.30
N SER A 114 11.07 -9.92 1.59
CA SER A 114 10.93 -11.31 1.17
C SER A 114 11.80 -11.49 -0.06
N GLY A 115 12.84 -12.32 0.05
CA GLY A 115 13.93 -12.41 -0.93
C GLY A 115 13.51 -12.23 -2.39
N GLU A 116 12.53 -13.02 -2.85
CA GLU A 116 11.98 -12.92 -4.22
C GLU A 116 10.45 -13.11 -4.29
N LYS A 117 9.77 -13.31 -3.16
CA LYS A 117 8.35 -13.66 -3.14
C LYS A 117 7.48 -12.49 -2.71
N PRO A 118 6.27 -12.34 -3.27
CA PRO A 118 5.32 -11.37 -2.78
C PRO A 118 5.00 -11.59 -1.29
N ILE A 119 4.91 -10.51 -0.54
CA ILE A 119 4.48 -10.48 0.86
C ILE A 119 2.99 -10.16 0.88
N ASP A 120 2.24 -10.92 1.68
CA ASP A 120 0.89 -10.49 2.06
C ASP A 120 1.01 -9.31 3.04
N ILE A 121 0.74 -8.11 2.54
CA ILE A 121 0.88 -6.86 3.29
C ILE A 121 -0.34 -6.51 4.14
N LEU A 122 -1.50 -7.15 3.90
CA LEU A 122 -2.75 -6.77 4.55
C LEU A 122 -2.65 -6.84 6.09
N PRO A 123 -2.09 -7.90 6.71
CA PRO A 123 -1.96 -7.95 8.17
C PRO A 123 -1.09 -6.82 8.74
N TYR A 124 -0.07 -6.37 8.01
CA TYR A 124 0.86 -5.33 8.44
C TYR A 124 0.25 -3.94 8.30
N ILE A 125 -0.49 -3.70 7.21
CA ILE A 125 -1.17 -2.42 6.97
C ILE A 125 -2.38 -2.26 7.91
N VAL A 126 -3.18 -3.30 8.14
CA VAL A 126 -4.31 -3.23 9.10
C VAL A 126 -3.82 -2.94 10.52
N GLN A 127 -2.65 -3.45 10.91
CA GLN A 127 -2.03 -3.13 12.20
C GLN A 127 -1.54 -1.66 12.29
N THR A 128 -1.32 -0.99 11.15
CA THR A 128 -0.79 0.37 11.08
C THR A 128 -1.82 1.44 11.44
N GLY A 129 -3.10 1.25 11.12
CA GLY A 129 -4.09 2.31 11.26
C GLY A 129 -5.23 2.02 12.22
N ALA A 130 -5.11 2.65 13.39
CA ALA A 130 -6.25 3.21 14.11
C ALA A 130 -6.87 4.44 13.39
N GLU A 131 -6.36 4.83 12.22
CA GLU A 131 -6.90 5.90 11.35
C GLU A 131 -7.45 5.38 10.00
N HIS A 132 -7.50 4.05 9.80
CA HIS A 132 -8.12 3.48 8.60
C HIS A 132 -9.63 3.57 8.73
N VAL A 133 -10.27 4.23 7.75
CA VAL A 133 -11.71 4.42 7.77
C VAL A 133 -12.36 3.09 7.42
N PHE A 134 -12.94 2.44 8.45
CA PHE A 134 -13.80 1.28 8.30
C PHE A 134 -15.22 1.78 8.10
N PHE A 135 -15.86 1.40 7.00
CA PHE A 135 -17.28 1.68 6.80
C PHE A 135 -18.08 0.39 6.94
N PRO A 136 -19.12 0.35 7.80
CA PRO A 136 -20.12 -0.71 7.78
C PRO A 136 -20.98 -0.59 6.52
N GLU A 137 -21.51 -1.74 6.08
CA GLU A 137 -22.43 -1.91 4.95
C GLU A 137 -23.64 -0.96 4.98
#